data_AF-A0A7V9KAB0-F1
#
_entry.id   AF-A0A7V9KAB0-F1
#
_cell.length_a   1.000
_cell.length_b   1.000
_cell.length_c   1.000
_cell.angle_alpha   90.00
_cell.angle_beta   90.00
_cell.angle_gamma   90.00
#
_symmetry.space_group_name_H-M   'P 1'
#
loop_
_entity.id
_entity.type
_entity.pdbx_description
1 polymer ?
#
loop_
_entity_poly.entity_id
_entity_poly.type
_entity_poly.pdbx_seq_one_letter_code
_entity_poly.pdbx_strand_id
1 'polypeptide(L)'
;MRSVTSIAAGMLVAFAFILLILFGILAPVLSWLFQVQPSASAIKTFAPVLIVICGLGFYFGGMAAAYKAPGRRLLHGTLVAPVASLISPIINLLLGKTPFPGLNSVGTVLLAFAFLAASVVAANVGARRGQTLQAHNERVLRLMRRSKMRGEPRQ
;
A
#
# COMPACT_ATOMS: atom_id res chain seq x y z
N MET A 1 4.45 -15.02 -13.46
CA MET A 1 3.20 -14.25 -13.62
C MET A 1 2.24 -14.36 -12.42
N ARG A 2 2.04 -15.53 -11.79
CA ARG A 2 1.11 -15.73 -10.64
C ARG A 2 1.38 -14.87 -9.38
N SER A 3 2.62 -14.41 -9.19
CA SER A 3 3.02 -13.57 -8.04
C SER A 3 2.51 -12.13 -8.15
N VAL A 4 2.56 -11.53 -9.35
CA VAL A 4 2.13 -10.13 -9.57
C VAL A 4 0.62 -10.02 -9.45
N THR A 5 -0.13 -10.98 -10.01
CA THR A 5 -1.59 -11.01 -9.91
C THR A 5 -2.09 -11.24 -8.49
N SER A 6 -1.40 -12.05 -7.67
CA SER A 6 -1.79 -12.26 -6.27
C SER A 6 -1.50 -11.04 -5.39
N ILE A 7 -0.42 -10.31 -5.65
CA ILE A 7 -0.14 -9.04 -4.98
C ILE A 7 -1.16 -7.97 -5.40
N ALA A 8 -1.44 -7.86 -6.70
CA ALA A 8 -2.45 -6.93 -7.20
C ALA A 8 -3.84 -7.24 -6.62
N ALA A 9 -4.25 -8.51 -6.58
CA ALA A 9 -5.51 -8.94 -5.98
C ALA A 9 -5.56 -8.65 -4.48
N GLY A 10 -4.48 -8.92 -3.74
CA GLY A 10 -4.39 -8.60 -2.31
C GLY A 10 -4.50 -7.09 -2.03
N MET A 11 -3.85 -6.26 -2.85
CA MET A 11 -3.98 -4.80 -2.76
C MET A 11 -5.39 -4.33 -3.11
N LEU A 12 -6.03 -4.91 -4.13
CA LEU A 12 -7.38 -4.55 -4.57
C LEU A 12 -8.42 -4.92 -3.50
N VAL A 13 -8.27 -6.09 -2.87
CA VAL A 13 -9.13 -6.53 -1.76
C VAL A 13 -8.90 -5.65 -0.52
N ALA A 14 -7.65 -5.37 -0.14
CA ALA A 14 -7.37 -4.48 0.99
C ALA A 14 -7.91 -3.07 0.75
N PHE A 15 -7.76 -2.55 -0.46
CA PHE A 15 -8.29 -1.24 -0.85
C PHE A 15 -9.82 -1.23 -0.86
N ALA A 16 -10.46 -2.29 -1.36
CA ALA A 16 -11.90 -2.45 -1.29
C ALA A 16 -12.41 -2.53 0.15
N PHE A 17 -11.73 -3.25 1.05
CA PHE A 17 -12.07 -3.29 2.47
C PHE A 17 -11.89 -1.93 3.14
N ILE A 18 -10.81 -1.22 2.84
CA ILE A 18 -10.58 0.13 3.34
C ILE A 18 -11.69 1.07 2.87
N LEU A 19 -12.01 1.08 1.57
CA LEU A 19 -13.10 1.87 1.01
C LEU A 19 -14.45 1.50 1.63
N LEU A 20 -14.73 0.21 1.80
CA LEU A 20 -15.97 -0.28 2.40
C LEU A 20 -16.08 0.14 3.87
N ILE A 21 -14.99 0.05 4.63
CA ILE A 21 -14.95 0.45 6.03
C ILE A 21 -15.15 1.96 6.14
N LEU A 22 -14.49 2.76 5.32
CA LEU A 22 -14.52 4.23 5.42
C LEU A 22 -15.75 4.87 4.80
N PHE A 23 -16.09 4.49 3.58
CA PHE A 23 -17.20 5.05 2.83
C PHE A 23 -18.51 4.29 3.02
N GLY A 24 -18.46 3.04 3.51
CA GLY A 24 -19.64 2.25 3.85
C GLY A 24 -19.99 2.34 5.33
N ILE A 25 -19.14 1.79 6.20
CA ILE A 25 -19.46 1.61 7.63
C ILE A 25 -19.26 2.90 8.42
N LEU A 26 -18.11 3.55 8.26
CA LEU A 26 -17.76 4.76 8.99
C LEU A 26 -18.37 6.02 8.38
N ALA A 27 -18.73 6.05 7.10
CA ALA A 27 -19.31 7.23 6.46
C ALA A 27 -20.54 7.79 7.19
N PRO A 28 -21.57 7.00 7.53
CA PRO A 28 -22.72 7.52 8.29
C PRO A 28 -22.33 8.01 9.69
N VAL A 29 -21.39 7.35 10.36
CA VAL A 29 -20.89 7.77 11.68
C VAL A 29 -20.09 9.05 11.59
N LEU A 30 -19.22 9.19 10.59
CA LEU A 30 -18.40 10.38 10.33
C LEU A 30 -19.27 11.54 9.86
N SER A 31 -20.25 11.31 8.99
CA SER A 31 -21.22 12.32 8.57
C SER A 31 -22.12 12.78 9.71
N TRP A 32 -22.49 11.88 10.63
CA TRP A 32 -23.24 12.23 11.83
C TRP A 32 -22.38 13.00 12.85
N LEU A 33 -21.16 12.52 13.13
CA LEU A 33 -20.27 13.11 14.13
C LEU A 33 -19.74 14.49 13.70
N PHE A 34 -19.39 14.65 12.43
CA PHE A 34 -18.80 15.89 11.90
C PHE A 34 -19.83 16.80 11.22
N GLN A 35 -21.10 16.38 11.09
CA GLN A 35 -22.15 17.10 10.36
C GLN A 35 -21.75 17.53 8.93
N VAL A 36 -20.88 16.75 8.27
CA VAL A 36 -20.29 17.13 6.98
C VAL A 36 -21.18 16.68 5.83
N GLN A 37 -21.72 17.65 5.09
CA GLN A 37 -22.26 17.42 3.74
C GLN A 37 -21.11 17.24 2.74
N PRO A 38 -21.21 16.33 1.75
CA PRO A 38 -20.17 16.11 0.75
C PRO A 38 -19.93 17.39 -0.05
N SER A 39 -18.91 18.13 0.34
CA SER A 39 -18.51 19.41 -0.23
C SER A 39 -16.99 19.51 -0.22
N ALA A 40 -16.40 20.42 -1.01
CA ALA A 40 -14.95 20.58 -1.10
C ALA A 40 -14.26 20.85 0.25
N SER A 41 -14.99 21.35 1.26
CA SER A 41 -14.49 21.53 2.64
C SER A 41 -14.31 20.20 3.38
N ALA A 42 -15.05 19.14 3.02
CA ALA A 42 -14.92 17.80 3.58
C ALA A 42 -13.52 17.22 3.36
N ILE A 43 -12.85 17.57 2.26
CA ILE A 43 -11.49 17.12 1.94
C ILE A 43 -10.51 17.53 3.05
N LYS A 44 -10.66 18.72 3.64
CA LYS A 44 -9.80 19.17 4.75
C LYS A 44 -10.02 18.32 6.01
N THR A 45 -11.27 17.98 6.30
CA THR A 45 -11.65 17.15 7.45
C THR A 45 -11.16 15.71 7.29
N PHE A 46 -11.23 15.15 6.08
CA PHE A 46 -10.84 13.77 5.81
C PHE A 46 -9.37 13.59 5.40
N ALA A 47 -8.63 14.67 5.09
CA ALA A 47 -7.23 14.60 4.70
C ALA A 47 -6.34 13.85 5.72
N PRO A 48 -6.44 14.09 7.05
CA PRO A 48 -5.64 13.36 8.02
C PRO A 48 -5.95 11.85 8.02
N VAL A 49 -7.24 11.50 7.93
CA VAL A 49 -7.70 10.11 7.87
C VAL A 49 -7.15 9.44 6.60
N LEU A 50 -7.27 10.10 5.44
CA LEU A 50 -6.69 9.65 4.17
C LEU A 50 -5.18 9.44 4.23
N ILE A 51 -4.43 10.32 4.91
CA ILE A 51 -2.99 10.15 5.12
C ILE A 51 -2.71 8.85 5.89
N VAL A 52 -3.43 8.60 6.98
CA VAL A 52 -3.26 7.38 7.79
C VAL A 52 -3.56 6.13 6.97
N ILE A 53 -4.66 6.15 6.23
CA ILE A 53 -5.09 5.03 5.40
C ILE A 53 -4.08 4.75 4.30
N CYS A 54 -3.67 5.77 3.55
CA CYS A 54 -2.65 5.65 2.52
C CYS A 54 -1.34 5.15 3.15
N GLY A 55 -0.94 5.69 4.31
CA GLY A 55 0.22 5.25 5.06
C GLY A 55 0.17 3.76 5.40
N LEU A 56 -0.94 3.27 5.96
CA LEU A 56 -1.13 1.84 6.25
C LEU A 56 -1.14 1.00 4.96
N GLY A 57 -1.84 1.46 3.92
CA GLY A 57 -1.91 0.78 2.63
C GLY A 57 -0.53 0.62 1.99
N PHE A 58 0.27 1.68 1.94
CA PHE A 58 1.63 1.64 1.42
C PHE A 58 2.58 0.86 2.32
N TYR A 59 2.42 0.94 3.64
CA TYR A 59 3.17 0.11 4.59
C TYR A 59 2.96 -1.39 4.36
N PHE A 60 1.71 -1.86 4.35
CA PHE A 60 1.41 -3.27 4.11
C PHE A 60 1.71 -3.69 2.67
N GLY A 61 1.47 -2.82 1.69
CA GLY A 61 1.83 -3.03 0.30
C GLY A 61 3.33 -3.23 0.10
N GLY A 62 4.16 -2.35 0.67
CA GLY A 62 5.61 -2.46 0.64
C GLY A 62 6.12 -3.72 1.35
N MET A 63 5.51 -4.08 2.48
CA MET A 63 5.81 -5.32 3.21
C MET A 63 5.53 -6.56 2.38
N ALA A 64 4.34 -6.65 1.79
CA ALA A 64 3.93 -7.80 0.97
C ALA A 64 4.80 -7.93 -0.28
N ALA A 65 5.08 -6.81 -0.96
CA ALA A 65 5.94 -6.78 -2.13
C ALA A 65 7.38 -7.23 -1.79
N ALA A 66 7.97 -6.72 -0.70
CA ALA A 66 9.30 -7.13 -0.27
C ALA A 66 9.36 -8.61 0.18
N TYR A 67 8.31 -9.10 0.83
CA TYR A 67 8.21 -10.49 1.28
C TYR A 67 8.16 -11.47 0.10
N LYS A 68 7.43 -11.13 -0.97
CA LYS A 68 7.27 -11.99 -2.16
C LYS A 68 8.35 -11.80 -3.23
N ALA A 69 9.10 -10.70 -3.21
CA ALA A 69 10.08 -10.40 -4.25
C ALA A 69 11.21 -11.45 -4.30
N PRO A 70 11.62 -11.93 -5.49
CA PRO A 70 12.67 -12.95 -5.63
C PRO A 70 14.08 -12.41 -5.33
N GLY A 71 14.32 -11.11 -5.56
CA GLY A 71 15.56 -10.41 -5.30
C GLY A 71 15.30 -8.92 -5.10
N ARG A 72 16.31 -8.14 -4.68
CA ARG A 72 16.21 -6.68 -4.45
C ARG A 72 14.94 -6.27 -3.68
N ARG A 73 14.64 -7.01 -2.60
CA ARG A 73 13.37 -6.97 -1.87
C ARG A 73 12.97 -5.56 -1.39
N LEU A 74 13.94 -4.80 -0.87
CA LEU A 74 13.69 -3.42 -0.45
C LEU A 74 13.26 -2.53 -1.61
N LEU A 75 13.90 -2.66 -2.77
CA LEU A 75 13.58 -1.88 -3.95
C LEU A 75 12.15 -2.19 -4.44
N HIS A 76 11.77 -3.47 -4.49
CA HIS A 76 10.40 -3.85 -4.85
C HIS A 76 9.36 -3.30 -3.88
N GLY A 77 9.63 -3.33 -2.57
CA GLY A 77 8.71 -2.78 -1.57
C GLY A 77 8.61 -1.26 -1.62
N THR A 78 9.73 -0.55 -1.72
CA THR A 78 9.77 0.92 -1.79
C THR A 78 9.15 1.46 -3.09
N LEU A 79 9.30 0.74 -4.21
CA LEU A 79 8.72 1.13 -5.50
C LEU A 79 7.19 1.03 -5.56
N VAL A 80 6.52 0.39 -4.59
CA VAL A 80 5.05 0.30 -4.57
C VAL A 80 4.41 1.68 -4.61
N ALA A 81 4.92 2.63 -3.81
CA ALA A 81 4.39 3.99 -3.75
C ALA A 81 4.53 4.76 -5.08
N PRO A 82 5.74 4.95 -5.65
CA PRO A 82 5.89 5.70 -6.90
C PRO A 82 5.18 5.02 -8.07
N VAL A 83 5.21 3.68 -8.17
CA VAL A 83 4.50 2.97 -9.24
C VAL A 83 2.99 3.17 -9.12
N ALA A 84 2.42 3.07 -7.91
CA ALA A 84 1.00 3.33 -7.70
C ALA A 84 0.62 4.78 -8.03
N SER A 85 1.48 5.75 -7.71
CA SER A 85 1.25 7.16 -8.02
C SER A 85 1.24 7.47 -9.52
N LEU A 86 1.87 6.63 -10.35
CA LEU A 86 1.86 6.79 -11.80
C LEU A 86 0.59 6.23 -12.47
N ILE A 87 -0.17 5.37 -11.78
CA ILE A 87 -1.38 4.75 -12.36
C ILE A 87 -2.42 5.82 -12.72
N SER A 88 -2.71 6.76 -11.82
CA SER A 88 -3.72 7.79 -12.05
C SER A 88 -3.36 8.73 -13.23
N PRO A 89 -2.12 9.28 -13.31
CA PRO A 89 -1.69 10.05 -14.48
C PRO A 89 -1.77 9.27 -15.80
N ILE A 90 -1.36 8.00 -15.80
CA ILE A 90 -1.44 7.16 -17.00
C ILE A 90 -2.89 6.98 -17.43
N ILE A 91 -3.80 6.66 -16.51
CA ILE A 91 -5.24 6.52 -16.81
C ILE A 91 -5.81 7.84 -17.35
N ASN A 92 -5.46 8.98 -16.74
CA ASN A 92 -5.93 10.28 -17.21
C ASN A 92 -5.48 10.58 -18.65
N LEU A 93 -4.22 10.30 -18.98
CA LEU A 93 -3.70 10.46 -20.33
C LEU A 93 -4.41 9.55 -21.34
N LEU A 94 -4.66 8.29 -20.96
CA LEU A 94 -5.42 7.34 -21.80
C LEU A 94 -6.86 7.79 -22.05
N LEU A 95 -7.43 8.57 -21.14
CA LEU A 95 -8.77 9.17 -21.27
C LEU A 95 -8.76 10.55 -21.95
N GLY A 96 -7.61 11.01 -22.48
CA GLY A 96 -7.47 12.32 -23.12
C GLY A 96 -7.56 13.51 -22.17
N LYS A 97 -7.31 13.30 -20.87
CA LYS A 97 -7.32 14.34 -19.84
C LYS A 97 -5.90 14.79 -19.49
N THR A 98 -5.78 15.91 -18.78
CA THR A 98 -4.49 16.31 -18.17
C THR A 98 -4.04 15.27 -17.15
N PRO A 99 -2.73 14.97 -17.02
CA PRO A 99 -2.24 13.89 -16.15
C PRO A 99 -2.56 14.11 -14.67
N PHE A 100 -2.58 15.38 -14.23
CA PHE A 100 -2.84 15.76 -12.84
C PHE A 100 -3.98 16.79 -12.75
N PRO A 101 -5.24 16.37 -12.93
CA PRO A 101 -6.38 17.27 -12.83
C PRO A 101 -6.51 17.80 -11.39
N GLY A 102 -6.64 19.12 -11.24
CA GLY A 102 -6.82 19.76 -9.93
C GLY A 102 -5.51 20.19 -9.24
N LEU A 103 -4.34 19.90 -9.80
CA LEU A 103 -3.05 20.47 -9.35
C LEU A 103 -2.83 21.88 -9.92
N ASN A 104 -3.80 22.76 -9.73
CA ASN A 104 -3.80 24.10 -10.34
C ASN A 104 -3.18 25.17 -9.43
N SER A 105 -2.78 24.80 -8.21
CA SER A 105 -2.16 25.73 -7.25
C SER A 105 -0.90 25.15 -6.62
N VAL A 106 0.04 26.02 -6.26
CA VAL A 106 1.28 25.65 -5.55
C VAL A 106 0.96 24.83 -4.28
N GLY A 107 -0.08 25.21 -3.53
CA GLY A 107 -0.51 24.48 -2.34
C GLY A 107 -0.94 23.05 -2.63
N THR A 108 -1.73 22.82 -3.69
CA THR A 108 -2.14 21.47 -4.10
C THR A 108 -0.97 20.61 -4.58
N VAL A 109 0.01 21.21 -5.25
CA VAL A 109 1.23 20.52 -5.71
C VAL A 109 2.10 20.11 -4.52
N LEU A 110 2.34 21.02 -3.57
CA LEU A 110 3.10 20.72 -2.36
C LEU A 110 2.44 19.62 -1.52
N LEU A 111 1.10 19.67 -1.38
CA LEU A 111 0.36 18.64 -0.67
C LEU A 111 0.51 17.28 -1.36
N ALA A 112 0.35 17.21 -2.68
CA ALA A 112 0.55 15.97 -3.43
C ALA A 112 1.97 15.41 -3.26
N PHE A 113 2.99 16.27 -3.28
CA PHE A 113 4.37 15.87 -3.03
C PHE A 113 4.59 15.34 -1.61
N ALA A 114 4.01 16.00 -0.60
CA ALA A 114 4.07 15.55 0.78
C ALA A 114 3.40 14.17 0.96
N PHE A 115 2.25 13.95 0.33
CA PHE A 115 1.58 12.64 0.30
C PHE A 115 2.44 11.57 -0.36
N LEU A 116 3.08 11.88 -1.49
CA LEU A 116 3.98 10.96 -2.17
C LEU A 116 5.17 10.60 -1.26
N ALA A 117 5.81 11.59 -0.65
CA ALA A 117 6.94 11.38 0.27
C ALA A 117 6.54 10.50 1.46
N ALA A 118 5.41 10.81 2.12
CA ALA A 118 4.89 10.01 3.22
C ALA A 118 4.59 8.56 2.79
N SER A 119 4.02 8.38 1.60
CA SER A 119 3.72 7.06 1.02
C SER A 119 4.98 6.24 0.75
N VAL A 120 6.03 6.87 0.20
CA VAL A 120 7.34 6.25 -0.03
C VAL A 120 7.99 5.83 1.28
N VAL A 121 7.94 6.71 2.30
CA VAL A 121 8.47 6.39 3.64
C VAL A 121 7.72 5.21 4.23
N ALA A 122 6.39 5.22 4.20
CA ALA A 122 5.57 4.12 4.69
C ALA A 122 5.89 2.80 3.98
N ALA A 123 5.96 2.82 2.64
CA ALA A 123 6.34 1.67 1.83
C ALA A 123 7.74 1.14 2.15
N ASN A 124 8.71 2.02 2.36
CA ASN A 124 10.08 1.64 2.73
C ASN A 124 10.13 0.99 4.13
N VAL A 125 9.43 1.54 5.12
CA VAL A 125 9.34 0.93 6.46
C VAL A 125 8.66 -0.44 6.37
N GLY A 126 7.58 -0.54 5.60
CA GLY A 126 6.91 -1.80 5.29
C GLY A 126 7.84 -2.82 4.66
N ALA A 127 8.58 -2.40 3.63
CA ALA A 127 9.52 -3.23 2.89
C ALA A 127 10.62 -3.82 3.78
N ARG A 128 11.19 -3.01 4.67
CA ARG A 128 12.18 -3.46 5.66
C ARG A 128 11.61 -4.56 6.55
N ARG A 129 10.37 -4.42 7.01
CA ARG A 129 9.69 -5.44 7.82
C ARG A 129 9.37 -6.70 7.01
N GLY A 130 8.98 -6.55 5.75
CA GLY A 130 8.72 -7.69 4.86
C GLY A 130 9.98 -8.54 4.62
N GLN A 131 11.13 -7.89 4.46
CA GLN A 131 12.42 -8.56 4.31
C GLN A 131 12.83 -9.33 5.57
N THR A 132 12.68 -8.74 6.75
CA THR A 132 13.04 -9.42 8.01
C THR A 132 12.15 -10.64 8.27
N LEU A 133 10.85 -10.54 8.00
CA LEU A 133 9.90 -11.65 8.10
C LEU A 133 10.26 -12.80 7.15
N GLN A 134 10.63 -12.50 5.91
CA GLN A 134 11.04 -13.55 4.97
C GLN A 134 12.34 -14.23 5.42
N ALA A 135 13.35 -13.47 5.87
CA ALA A 135 14.60 -14.03 6.35
C ALA A 135 14.39 -14.94 7.58
N HIS A 136 13.49 -14.54 8.47
CA HIS A 136 13.07 -15.35 9.61
C HIS A 136 12.40 -16.66 9.17
N ASN A 137 11.40 -16.58 8.27
CA ASN A 137 10.69 -17.77 7.78
C ASN A 137 11.63 -18.74 7.05
N GLU A 138 12.58 -18.25 6.26
CA GLU A 138 13.58 -19.11 5.61
C GLU A 138 14.51 -19.81 6.60
N ARG A 139 14.83 -19.16 7.73
CA ARG A 139 15.62 -19.79 8.80
C ARG A 139 14.81 -20.93 9.44
N VAL A 140 13.55 -20.68 9.77
CA VAL A 140 12.65 -21.69 10.36
C VAL A 140 12.45 -22.87 9.43
N LEU A 141 12.17 -22.62 8.15
CA LEU A 141 11.99 -23.68 7.14
C LEU A 141 13.27 -24.52 6.95
N ARG A 142 14.45 -23.89 7.00
CA ARG A 142 15.72 -24.62 6.95
C ARG A 142 15.92 -25.53 8.15
N LEU A 143 15.56 -25.07 9.35
CA LEU A 143 15.64 -25.88 10.56
C LEU A 143 14.67 -27.07 10.53
N MET A 144 13.43 -26.85 10.09
CA MET A 144 12.43 -27.92 9.92
C MET A 144 12.86 -28.98 8.89
N ARG A 145 13.50 -28.58 7.78
CA ARG A 145 14.05 -29.53 6.81
C ARG A 145 15.19 -30.35 7.40
N ARG A 146 16.06 -29.73 8.22
CA ARG A 146 17.17 -30.43 8.90
C ARG A 146 16.68 -31.42 9.95
N SER A 147 15.64 -31.08 10.71
CA SER A 147 15.06 -32.02 11.68
C SER A 147 14.39 -33.20 10.97
N LYS A 148 13.66 -32.96 9.86
CA LYS A 148 13.06 -34.04 9.07
C LYS A 148 14.11 -35.02 8.54
N MET A 149 15.22 -34.54 7.99
CA MET A 149 16.31 -35.43 7.49
C MET A 149 17.05 -36.20 8.59
N ARG A 150 16.98 -35.77 9.86
CA ARG A 150 17.56 -36.52 10.99
C ARG A 150 16.61 -37.58 11.56
N GLY A 151 15.31 -37.46 11.30
CA GLY A 151 14.29 -38.39 11.78
C GLY A 151 13.96 -39.51 10.80
N GLU A 152 14.48 -39.49 9.57
CA GLU A 152 14.35 -40.61 8.63
C GLU A 152 15.38 -41.70 9.00
N PRO A 153 14.95 -42.90 9.44
CA PRO A 153 15.85 -44.00 9.67
C PRO A 153 16.52 -44.37 8.34
N ARG A 154 17.84 -44.52 8.36
CA ARG A 154 18.60 -45.05 7.21
C ARG A 154 18.12 -46.48 6.98
N GLN A 155 17.26 -46.67 5.98
CA GLN A 155 16.96 -47.98 5.41
C GLN A 155 18.04 -48.35 4.40
#